data_AF-A0A3P1S0Y4-F1
#
_entry.id   AF-A0A3P1S0Y4-F1
#
_cell.length_a   1.000
_cell.length_b   1.000
_cell.length_c   1.000
_cell.angle_alpha   90.00
_cell.angle_beta   90.00
_cell.angle_gamma   90.00
#
_symmetry.space_group_name_H-M   'P 1'
#
loop_
_entity.id
_entity.type
_entity.pdbx_description
1 polymer ?
#
loop_
_entity_poly.entity_id
_entity_poly.type
_entity_poly.pdbx_seq_one_letter_code
_entity_poly.pdbx_strand_id
1 'polypeptide(L)' 'MAFNTNKAKLQQSLKEEISQPAQAPKKRKPGRPKGRTKFPLQISLTTGQRDKLERMAAAAGFASISPFLSDWIDKYEE' A
#
# COMPACT_ATOMS: atom_id res chain seq x y z
N MET A 1 -53.86 -0.66 -10.99
CA MET A 1 -52.77 -1.62 -11.27
C MET A 1 -51.45 -0.86 -11.34
N ALA A 2 -50.65 -0.84 -10.26
CA ALA A 2 -49.48 0.05 -10.10
C ALA A 2 -48.16 -0.70 -9.82
N PHE A 3 -48.00 -1.92 -10.34
CA PHE A 3 -46.82 -2.78 -10.07
C PHE A 3 -45.84 -2.93 -11.26
N ASN A 4 -46.14 -2.36 -12.42
CA ASN A 4 -45.36 -2.60 -13.65
C ASN A 4 -44.30 -1.52 -13.98
N THR A 5 -44.28 -0.37 -13.31
CA THR A 5 -43.37 0.74 -13.64
C THR A 5 -41.94 0.52 -13.15
N ASN A 6 -41.75 -0.25 -12.07
CA ASN A 6 -40.41 -0.50 -11.51
C ASN A 6 -39.64 -1.59 -12.25
N LYS A 7 -40.33 -2.47 -12.98
CA LYS A 7 -39.70 -3.57 -13.73
C LYS A 7 -38.86 -3.05 -14.90
N ALA A 8 -39.31 -1.98 -15.56
CA ALA A 8 -38.58 -1.34 -16.65
C ALA A 8 -37.29 -0.66 -16.17
N LYS A 9 -37.35 0.07 -15.05
CA LYS A 9 -36.17 0.70 -14.44
C LYS A 9 -35.14 -0.32 -13.97
N LEU A 10 -35.59 -1.42 -13.35
CA LEU A 10 -34.72 -2.52 -12.91
C LEU A 10 -34.02 -3.22 -14.10
N GLN A 11 -34.72 -3.41 -15.22
CA GLN A 11 -34.10 -4.00 -16.41
C GLN A 11 -33.08 -3.06 -17.07
N GLN A 12 -33.28 -1.74 -16.96
CA GLN A 12 -32.35 -0.75 -17.48
C GLN A 12 -31.07 -0.70 -16.63
N SER A 13 -31.18 -0.68 -15.30
CA SER A 13 -30.01 -0.71 -14.40
C SER A 13 -29.20 -2.00 -14.51
N LEU A 14 -29.87 -3.16 -14.67
CA LEU A 14 -29.19 -4.45 -14.87
C LEU A 14 -28.40 -4.51 -16.18
N LYS A 15 -28.84 -3.80 -17.23
CA LYS A 15 -28.14 -3.77 -18.52
C LYS A 15 -26.94 -2.82 -18.50
N GLU A 16 -26.99 -1.74 -17.71
CA GLU A 16 -25.90 -0.77 -17.60
C GLU A 16 -24.65 -1.34 -16.88
N GLU A 17 -24.82 -2.22 -15.88
CA GLU A 17 -23.68 -2.85 -15.20
C GLU A 17 -22.95 -3.89 -16.07
N ILE A 18 -23.65 -4.58 -16.99
CA ILE A 18 -23.08 -5.64 -17.82
C ILE A 18 -22.26 -5.05 -19.00
N SER A 19 -22.53 -3.80 -19.39
CA SER A 19 -21.89 -3.18 -20.58
C SER A 19 -20.56 -2.47 -20.29
N GLN A 20 -20.02 -2.54 -19.07
CA GLN A 20 -18.66 -2.10 -18.84
C GLN A 20 -17.71 -3.18 -19.34
N PRO A 21 -16.88 -2.94 -20.38
CA PRO A 21 -15.83 -3.88 -20.71
C PRO A 21 -14.93 -3.97 -19.49
N ALA A 22 -14.92 -5.13 -18.83
CA ALA A 22 -14.05 -5.41 -17.70
C ALA A 22 -12.64 -4.94 -18.08
N GLN A 23 -12.13 -3.92 -17.38
CA GLN A 23 -10.81 -3.38 -17.66
C GLN A 23 -9.83 -4.55 -17.62
N ALA A 24 -9.23 -4.86 -18.77
CA ALA A 24 -8.34 -6.00 -18.88
C ALA A 24 -7.24 -5.84 -17.82
N PRO A 25 -6.96 -6.88 -17.00
CA PRO A 25 -5.94 -6.80 -15.97
C PRO A 25 -4.64 -6.39 -16.64
N LYS A 26 -4.05 -5.26 -16.20
CA LYS A 26 -2.79 -4.72 -16.73
C LYS A 26 -1.76 -5.85 -16.82
N LYS A 27 -1.47 -6.32 -18.04
CA LYS A 27 -0.51 -7.39 -18.29
C LYS A 27 0.83 -6.97 -17.68
N ARG A 28 1.32 -7.78 -16.74
CA ARG A 28 2.60 -7.55 -16.07
C ARG A 28 3.70 -7.64 -17.12
N LYS A 29 4.59 -6.64 -17.18
CA LYS A 29 5.79 -6.72 -18.02
C LYS A 29 6.63 -7.93 -17.57
N PRO A 30 6.96 -8.87 -18.48
CA PRO A 30 7.84 -9.99 -18.14
C PRO A 30 9.19 -9.45 -17.65
N GLY A 31 9.75 -10.08 -16.61
CA GLY A 31 11.04 -9.69 -16.02
C GLY A 31 10.98 -8.77 -14.80
N ARG A 32 9.80 -8.30 -14.34
CA ARG A 32 9.72 -7.61 -13.03
C ARG A 32 9.63 -8.65 -11.90
N PRO A 33 10.67 -8.85 -11.07
CA PRO A 33 10.62 -9.81 -9.99
C PRO A 33 9.47 -9.46 -9.02
N LYS A 34 8.76 -10.50 -8.60
CA LYS A 34 7.65 -10.44 -7.64
C LYS A 34 8.26 -10.24 -6.24
N GLY A 35 8.66 -9.02 -5.87
CA GLY A 35 9.31 -8.88 -4.54
C GLY A 35 9.83 -7.54 -4.06
N ARG A 36 9.79 -6.44 -4.83
CA ARG A 36 10.14 -5.12 -4.27
C ARG A 36 8.90 -4.40 -3.74
N THR A 37 8.34 -4.92 -2.66
CA THR A 37 7.26 -4.31 -1.86
C THR A 37 7.86 -3.53 -0.68
N LYS A 38 8.97 -2.82 -0.90
CA LYS A 38 9.47 -1.87 0.10
C LYS A 38 8.67 -0.58 -0.08
N PHE A 39 7.84 -0.24 0.90
CA PHE A 39 7.13 1.03 0.94
C PHE A 39 8.05 2.07 1.58
N PRO A 40 8.45 3.13 0.86
CA PRO A 40 9.21 4.20 1.47
C PRO A 40 8.34 4.89 2.53
N LEU A 41 8.83 4.97 3.75
CA LEU A 41 8.21 5.72 4.84
C LEU A 41 9.02 6.99 5.07
N GLN A 42 8.33 8.14 5.11
CA GLN A 42 8.94 9.41 5.49
C GLN A 42 8.43 9.79 6.88
N ILE A 43 9.35 9.97 7.82
CA ILE A 43 9.05 10.36 9.20
C ILE A 43 9.66 11.75 9.42
N SER A 44 8.86 12.66 9.95
CA SER A 44 9.33 13.96 10.41
C SER A 44 9.77 13.83 11.87
N LEU A 45 11.06 13.97 12.12
CA LEU A 45 11.67 13.96 13.45
C LEU A 45 12.18 15.35 13.78
N THR A 46 12.22 15.70 15.06
CA THR A 46 12.99 16.88 15.49
C THR A 46 14.48 16.62 15.30
N THR A 47 15.28 17.68 15.14
CA THR A 47 16.74 17.57 14.95
C THR A 47 17.40 16.77 16.08
N GLY A 48 17.03 17.04 17.34
CA GLY A 48 17.57 16.30 18.49
C GLY A 48 17.16 14.82 18.52
N GLN A 49 15.97 14.47 18.05
CA GLN A 49 15.53 13.07 17.94
C GLN A 49 16.30 12.32 16.85
N ARG A 50 16.55 12.97 15.71
CA ARG A 50 17.36 12.42 14.63
C ARG A 50 18.78 12.12 15.10
N ASP A 51 19.43 13.08 15.75
CA ASP A 51 20.80 12.90 16.24
C ASP A 51 20.90 11.77 17.26
N LYS A 52 19.88 11.63 18.13
CA LYS A 52 19.79 10.52 19.08
C LYS A 52 19.67 9.18 18.37
N LEU A 53 18.81 9.08 17.35
CA LEU A 53 18.66 7.88 16.53
C LEU A 53 19.95 7.52 15.78
N GLU A 54 20.67 8.51 15.26
CA GLU A 54 21.94 8.31 14.57
C GLU A 54 23.02 7.78 15.52
N ARG A 55 23.11 8.32 16.74
CA ARG A 55 24.00 7.81 17.78
C ARG A 55 23.65 6.38 18.20
N MET A 56 22.36 6.06 18.35
CA MET A 56 21.91 4.71 18.68
C MET A 56 22.25 3.72 17.57
N ALA A 57 22.03 4.09 16.31
CA ALA A 57 22.38 3.27 15.16
C ALA A 57 23.90 3.02 15.09
N ALA A 58 24.72 4.06 15.28
CA ALA A 58 26.17 3.94 15.29
C ALA A 58 26.67 3.06 16.45
N ALA A 59 26.10 3.23 17.65
CA ALA A 59 26.45 2.42 18.83
C ALA A 59 26.10 0.94 18.65
N ALA A 60 25.03 0.64 17.91
CA ALA A 60 24.63 -0.72 17.55
C ALA A 60 25.37 -1.28 16.31
N GLY A 61 26.30 -0.52 15.72
CA GLY A 61 27.14 -0.96 14.59
C GLY A 61 26.47 -0.83 13.21
N PHE A 62 25.35 -0.11 13.10
CA PHE A 62 24.68 0.10 11.82
C PHE A 62 25.25 1.30 11.07
N ALA A 63 25.34 1.19 9.74
CA ALA A 63 25.83 2.25 8.87
C ALA A 63 24.87 3.44 8.70
N SER A 64 23.58 3.28 9.02
CA SER A 64 22.59 4.35 8.98
C SER A 64 21.35 4.01 9.82
N ILE A 65 20.46 4.99 9.99
CA ILE A 65 19.22 4.86 10.75
C ILE A 65 18.25 3.85 10.11
N SER A 66 18.21 3.73 8.79
CA SER A 66 17.26 2.85 8.09
C SER A 66 17.40 1.36 8.45
N PRO A 67 18.59 0.72 8.32
CA PRO A 67 18.75 -0.69 8.70
C PRO A 67 18.60 -0.89 10.21
N PHE A 68 18.99 0.10 11.03
CA PHE A 68 18.76 0.07 12.47
C PHE A 68 17.27 -0.01 12.81
N LEU A 69 16.45 0.85 12.19
CA LEU A 69 14.99 0.84 12.39
C LEU A 69 14.35 -0.44 11.85
N SER A 70 14.82 -0.97 10.72
CA SER A 70 14.31 -2.26 10.21
C SER A 70 14.57 -3.39 11.19
N ASP A 71 15.81 -3.53 11.68
CA ASP A 71 16.17 -4.56 12.66
C ASP A 71 15.43 -4.37 14.00
N TRP A 72 15.25 -3.12 14.42
CA TRP A 72 14.50 -2.80 15.63
C TRP A 72 13.02 -3.17 15.54
N ILE A 73 12.38 -2.89 14.39
CA ILE A 73 10.98 -3.27 14.13
C ILE A 73 10.85 -4.80 14.05
N ASP A 74 11.76 -5.48 13.36
CA ASP A 74 11.72 -6.94 13.22
C ASP A 74 11.85 -7.68 14.56
N LYS A 75 12.54 -7.07 15.54
CA LYS A 75 12.73 -7.61 16.89
C LYS A 75 11.69 -7.12 17.91
N TYR A 76 10.82 -6.20 17.52
CA TYR A 76 9.79 -5.68 18.41
C TYR A 76 8.67 -6.71 18.55
N GLU A 77 8.62 -7.42 19.68
CA GLU A 77 7.48 -8.30 20.02
C GLU A 77 6.30 -7.43 20.48
N GLU A 78 5.10 -7.69 19.93
CA GLU A 78 3.84 -6.99 20.25
C GLU A 78 3.27 -7.35 21.64
#